data_AF-A0A2G3A4U7-F1
#
_entry.id   AF-A0A2G3A4U7-F1
#
_cell.length_a   1.000
_cell.length_b   1.000
_cell.length_c   1.000
_cell.angle_alpha   90.00
_cell.angle_beta   90.00
_cell.angle_gamma   90.00
#
_symmetry.space_group_name_H-M   'P 1'
#
loop_
_entity.id
_entity.type
_entity.pdbx_description
1 polymer ?
#
loop_
_entity_poly.entity_id
_entity_poly.type
_entity_poly.pdbx_seq_one_letter_code
_entity_poly.pdbx_strand_id
1 'polypeptide(L)' 'MFGTNESKDEELDLPLFDFETISHATNNISLNNKLGEGGFGPVYKVTMLTAALSVLSNLTA' A
#
# COMPACT_ATOMS: atom_id res chain seq x y z
N MET A 1 -34.06 8.81 -23.29
CA MET A 1 -33.26 9.37 -22.19
C MET A 1 -32.99 8.27 -21.19
N PHE A 2 -31.89 7.52 -21.34
CA PHE A 2 -31.22 6.80 -20.25
C PHE A 2 -29.77 6.69 -20.69
N GLY A 3 -28.95 7.68 -20.33
CA GLY A 3 -27.51 7.59 -20.51
C GLY A 3 -26.98 6.56 -19.52
N THR A 4 -26.30 5.53 -20.02
CA THR A 4 -25.46 4.69 -19.20
C THR A 4 -24.29 5.56 -18.77
N ASN A 5 -24.28 5.99 -17.51
CA ASN A 5 -23.07 6.51 -16.87
C ASN A 5 -22.13 5.32 -16.70
N GLU A 6 -21.49 4.91 -17.79
CA GLU A 6 -20.27 4.12 -17.75
C GLU A 6 -19.24 5.06 -17.14
N SER A 7 -19.07 4.99 -15.82
CA SER A 7 -17.81 5.38 -15.22
C SER A 7 -16.79 4.50 -15.90
N LYS A 8 -16.12 5.06 -16.91
CA LYS A 8 -14.78 4.62 -17.26
C LYS A 8 -13.99 4.81 -15.99
N ASP A 9 -14.02 3.77 -15.16
CA ASP A 9 -12.94 3.46 -14.26
C ASP A 9 -11.76 3.37 -15.21
N GLU A 10 -11.07 4.49 -15.39
CA GLU A 10 -9.71 4.49 -15.87
C GLU A 10 -9.07 3.40 -15.02
N GLU A 11 -8.76 2.27 -15.65
CA GLU A 11 -8.12 1.14 -15.00
C GLU A 11 -6.79 1.69 -14.49
N LEU A 12 -6.84 2.24 -13.27
CA LEU A 12 -5.68 2.78 -12.63
C LEU A 12 -4.82 1.55 -12.42
N ASP A 13 -3.76 1.44 -13.23
CA ASP A 13 -2.74 0.41 -13.11
C ASP A 13 -1.95 0.67 -11.82
N LEU A 14 -2.65 0.47 -10.70
CA LEU A 14 -2.13 0.64 -9.37
C LEU A 14 -1.43 -0.66 -9.00
N PRO A 15 -0.19 -0.59 -8.51
CA PRO A 15 0.48 -1.77 -8.01
C PRO A 15 -0.35 -2.37 -6.87
N LEU A 16 -0.83 -3.58 -7.10
CA LEU A 16 -1.52 -4.37 -6.09
C LEU A 16 -0.48 -5.04 -5.20
N PHE A 17 -0.64 -4.86 -3.88
CA PHE A 17 0.18 -5.53 -2.88
C PHE A 17 -0.69 -6.51 -2.09
N ASP A 18 -0.13 -7.69 -1.80
CA ASP A 18 -0.76 -8.59 -0.87
C ASP A 18 -0.69 -8.04 0.57
N PHE A 19 -1.59 -8.56 1.42
CA PHE A 19 -1.65 -8.15 2.82
C PHE A 19 -0.34 -8.45 3.56
N GLU A 20 0.35 -9.53 3.20
CA GLU A 20 1.62 -9.92 3.81
C GLU A 20 2.70 -8.87 3.56
N THR A 21 2.82 -8.35 2.33
CA THR A 21 3.74 -7.25 1.99
C THR A 21 3.42 -6.00 2.79
N ILE A 22 2.14 -5.62 2.88
CA ILE A 22 1.70 -4.44 3.64
C ILE A 22 2.00 -4.62 5.14
N SER A 23 1.72 -5.80 5.69
CA SER A 23 1.99 -6.14 7.08
C SER A 23 3.49 -6.06 7.38
N HIS A 24 4.34 -6.68 6.57
CA HIS A 24 5.79 -6.61 6.73
C HIS A 24 6.34 -5.18 6.61
N ALA A 25 5.85 -4.40 5.65
CA ALA A 25 6.27 -3.01 5.46
C ALA A 25 5.90 -2.09 6.64
N THR A 26 4.80 -2.40 7.33
CA THR A 26 4.28 -1.62 8.47
C THR A 26 4.64 -2.21 9.83
N ASN A 27 5.41 -3.31 9.86
CA ASN A 27 5.67 -4.11 11.06
C ASN A 27 4.37 -4.55 11.75
N ASN A 28 3.52 -5.28 11.00
CA ASN A 28 2.20 -5.74 11.41
C ASN A 28 1.27 -4.61 11.86
N ILE A 29 1.25 -3.49 11.12
CA ILE A 29 0.42 -2.33 11.42
C ILE A 29 0.66 -1.86 12.88
N SER A 30 1.95 -1.81 13.27
CA SER A 30 2.34 -1.47 14.64
C SER A 30 1.85 -0.06 15.01
N LEU A 31 1.23 0.07 16.18
CA LEU A 31 0.82 1.38 16.72
C LEU A 31 2.00 2.35 16.89
N ASN A 32 3.22 1.83 17.08
CA ASN A 32 4.43 2.64 17.14
C ASN A 32 4.74 3.35 15.81
N ASN A 33 4.24 2.81 14.70
CA ASN A 33 4.37 3.39 13.37
C ASN A 33 3.20 4.29 13.01
N LYS A 34 2.18 4.43 13.87
CA LYS A 34 1.02 5.29 13.61
C LYS A 34 1.45 6.76 13.64
N LEU A 35 1.22 7.46 12.55
CA LEU A 35 1.46 8.89 12.41
C LEU A 35 0.26 9.72 12.87
N GLY A 36 -0.95 9.17 12.74
CA GLY A 36 -2.19 9.84 13.14
C GLY A 36 -3.43 9.08 12.66
N GLU A 37 -4.60 9.63 12.99
CA GLU A 37 -5.90 9.15 12.51
C GLU A 37 -6.83 10.34 12.32
N GLY A 38 -7.58 10.33 11.21
CA GLY A 38 -8.54 11.38 10.87
C GLY A 38 -9.68 10.83 10.01
N GLY A 39 -10.39 11.71 9.28
CA GLY A 39 -11.51 11.31 8.42
C GLY A 39 -11.17 10.34 7.27
N PHE A 40 -9.87 10.09 7.05
CA PHE A 40 -9.34 9.14 6.09
C PHE A 40 -8.93 7.79 6.72
N GLY A 41 -9.10 7.63 8.04
CA GLY A 41 -8.63 6.47 8.80
C GLY A 41 -7.21 6.64 9.37
N PRO A 42 -6.62 5.54 9.89
CA PRO A 42 -5.30 5.56 10.51
C PRO A 42 -4.17 5.56 9.48
N VAL A 43 -3.16 6.39 9.69
CA VAL A 43 -1.99 6.53 8.82
C VAL A 43 -0.76 5.95 9.51
N TYR A 44 -0.05 5.04 8.85
CA TYR A 44 1.15 4.39 9.38
C TYR A 44 2.37 4.69 8.52
N LYS A 45 3.51 4.92 9.17
CA LYS A 45 4.81 5.04 8.51
C LYS A 45 5.32 3.67 8.11
N VAL A 46 5.73 3.54 6.84
CA VAL A 46 6.49 2.40 6.36
C VAL A 46 7.95 2.58 6.73
N THR A 47 8.51 1.63 7.47
CA THR A 47 9.95 1.60 7.75
C THR A 47 10.61 0.77 6.65
N MET A 48 11.03 1.46 5.59
CA MET A 48 11.58 0.90 4.33
C MET A 48 12.80 -0.03 4.47
N LEU A 49 13.29 -0.31 5.67
CA LEU A 49 14.41 -1.25 5.86
C LEU A 49 14.04 -2.64 5.30
N THR A 50 12.77 -3.06 5.39
CA THR A 50 12.30 -4.35 4.85
C THR A 50 12.06 -4.33 3.34
N ALA A 51 11.53 -3.23 2.78
CA ALA A 51 11.21 -3.12 1.36
C ALA A 51 12.46 -2.94 0.46
N ALA A 52 13.48 -2.22 0.93
CA ALA A 52 14.74 -2.11 0.19
C ALA A 52 15.48 -3.46 0.09
N LEU A 53 15.36 -4.31 1.11
CA LEU A 53 15.95 -5.67 1.11
C LEU A 53 15.29 -6.58 0.07
N SER A 54 13.97 -6.49 -0.17
CA SER A 54 13.30 -7.27 -1.22
C SER A 54 13.65 -6.80 -2.63
N VAL A 55 13.90 -5.49 -2.81
CA VAL A 55 14.41 -4.95 -4.08
C VAL A 55 15.86 -5.40 -4.33
N LEU A 56 16.68 -5.48 -3.28
CA LEU A 56 18.07 -5.97 -3.38
C LEU A 56 18.17 -7.47 -3.64
N SER A 57 17.23 -8.31 -3.15
CA SER A 57 17.25 -9.75 -3.42
C SER A 57 17.00 -10.09 -4.90
N ASN A 58 16.27 -9.25 -5.63
CA ASN A 58 16.03 -9.41 -7.07
C ASN A 58 17.22 -8.95 -7.95
N LEU A 59 18.27 -8.38 -7.35
CA LEU A 59 19.49 -7.95 -8.05
C LEU A 59 20.67 -8.91 -7.84
N THR A 60 20.51 -9.94 -6.99
CA THR A 60 21.57 -10.92 -6.69
C THR A 60 21.41 -12.27 -7.40
N ALA A 61 20.67 -12.33 -8.52
CA ALA A 61 20.55 -13.52 -9.36
C ALA A 61 21.30 -13.35 -10.70
#